data_AF-A0A4S4KYE3-F1
#
_entry.id   AF-A0A4S4KYE3-F1
#
_cell.length_a   1.000
_cell.length_b   1.000
_cell.length_c   1.000
_cell.angle_alpha   90.00
_cell.angle_beta   90.00
_cell.angle_gamma   90.00
#
_symmetry.space_group_name_H-M   'P 1'
#
loop_
_entity.id
_entity.type
_entity.pdbx_description
1 polymer ?
#
loop_
_entity_poly.entity_id
_entity_poly.type
_entity_poly.pdbx_seq_one_letter_code
_entity_poly.pdbx_strand_id
1 'polypeptide(L)'
;MSSQSTLTSDDRIKVKSSIPTSSKKIHTAALARIYFAHPDPNSWSYSGLQGAVVFAQDNTKNALFLRMVDLVGTRGVIWEHELYEGFEYFQDRPFFHSFAGDRDT
;
A
#
# COMPACT_ATOMS: atom_id res chain seq x y z
N MET A 1 18.64 3.61 12.94
CA MET A 1 17.81 2.42 13.21
C MET A 1 17.96 1.46 12.04
N SER A 2 18.25 0.18 12.28
CA SER A 2 18.33 -0.82 11.22
C SER A 2 16.94 -1.09 10.65
N SER A 3 16.72 -0.78 9.37
CA SER A 3 15.50 -1.09 8.63
C SER A 3 15.44 -2.60 8.36
N GLN A 4 14.92 -3.37 9.30
CA GLN A 4 14.70 -4.80 9.09
C GLN A 4 13.44 -4.99 8.26
N SER A 5 13.61 -5.46 7.02
CA SER A 5 12.50 -5.84 6.15
C SER A 5 11.72 -7.00 6.78
N THR A 6 10.44 -6.79 7.08
CA THR A 6 9.56 -7.82 7.64
C THR A 6 9.04 -8.83 6.60
N LEU A 7 9.21 -8.54 5.30
CA LEU A 7 8.80 -9.44 4.21
C LEU A 7 9.74 -10.63 4.06
N THR A 8 9.16 -11.83 4.03
CA THR A 8 9.84 -13.10 3.72
C THR A 8 10.22 -13.18 2.23
N SER A 9 11.02 -14.18 1.86
CA SER A 9 11.35 -14.45 0.45
C SER A 9 10.10 -14.76 -0.38
N ASP A 10 9.16 -15.53 0.17
CA ASP A 10 7.91 -15.89 -0.51
C ASP A 10 7.00 -14.67 -0.71
N ASP A 11 6.93 -13.78 0.29
CA ASP A 11 6.18 -12.52 0.15
C ASP A 11 6.75 -11.66 -0.98
N ARG A 12 8.08 -11.57 -1.09
CA ARG A 12 8.74 -10.82 -2.16
C ARG A 12 8.45 -11.41 -3.54
N ILE A 13 8.33 -12.74 -3.65
CA ILE A 13 7.95 -13.41 -4.89
C ILE A 13 6.50 -13.03 -5.26
N LYS A 14 5.56 -13.12 -4.30
CA LYS A 14 4.16 -12.73 -4.53
C LYS A 14 4.00 -11.26 -4.93
N VAL A 15 4.76 -10.36 -4.30
CA VAL A 15 4.78 -8.93 -4.67
C VAL A 15 5.26 -8.74 -6.11
N LYS A 16 6.37 -9.38 -6.48
CA LYS A 16 6.94 -9.29 -7.84
C LYS A 16 6.04 -9.91 -8.90
N SER A 17 5.34 -11.00 -8.59
CA SER A 17 4.40 -11.63 -9.53
C SER A 17 3.12 -10.81 -9.70
N SER A 18 2.72 -10.04 -8.69
CA SER A 18 1.49 -9.24 -8.72
C SER A 18 1.68 -7.86 -9.37
N ILE A 19 2.91 -7.40 -9.52
CA ILE A 19 3.24 -6.07 -10.05
C ILE A 19 4.15 -6.23 -11.27
N PRO A 20 3.63 -6.05 -12.51
CA PRO A 20 4.41 -6.20 -13.74
C PRO A 20 5.61 -5.24 -13.80
N THR A 21 6.82 -5.78 -13.58
CA THR A 21 8.06 -4.99 -13.53
C THR A 21 8.50 -4.39 -14.88
N SER A 22 7.90 -4.85 -15.99
CA SER A 22 8.11 -4.26 -17.31
C SER A 22 7.54 -2.85 -17.46
N SER A 23 6.51 -2.51 -16.68
CA SER A 23 5.81 -1.22 -16.74
C SER A 23 5.80 -0.48 -15.41
N LYS A 24 6.05 -1.18 -14.29
CA LYS A 24 6.00 -0.62 -12.94
C LYS A 24 7.32 -0.79 -12.23
N LYS A 25 7.82 0.27 -11.60
CA LYS A 25 9.04 0.27 -10.78
C LYS A 25 8.68 0.24 -9.31
N ILE A 26 8.99 -0.85 -8.62
CA ILE A 26 8.80 -0.98 -7.16
C ILE A 26 9.91 -0.21 -6.45
N HIS A 27 9.55 0.73 -5.58
CA HIS A 27 10.49 1.45 -4.72
C HIS A 27 10.68 0.75 -3.38
N THR A 28 9.58 0.35 -2.74
CA THR A 28 9.61 -0.38 -1.46
C THR A 28 8.32 -1.16 -1.26
N ALA A 29 8.37 -2.14 -0.36
CA ALA A 29 7.22 -2.91 0.09
C ALA A 29 7.33 -3.21 1.59
N ALA A 30 6.20 -3.21 2.29
CA ALA A 30 6.13 -3.51 3.72
C ALA A 30 4.80 -4.21 4.08
N LEU A 31 4.80 -5.00 5.16
CA LEU A 31 3.56 -5.56 5.71
C LEU A 31 2.69 -4.45 6.30
N ALA A 32 1.41 -4.42 5.94
CA ALA A 32 0.47 -3.41 6.40
C ALA A 32 -0.99 -3.91 6.43
N ARG A 33 -1.82 -3.13 7.11
CA ARG A 33 -3.28 -3.24 7.16
C ARG A 33 -3.88 -1.89 6.79
N ILE A 34 -5.00 -1.90 6.08
CA ILE A 34 -5.72 -0.67 5.74
C ILE A 34 -6.84 -0.45 6.76
N TYR A 35 -6.89 0.77 7.26
CA TYR A 35 -7.97 1.26 8.11
C TYR A 35 -8.62 2.45 7.40
N PHE A 36 -9.92 2.66 7.63
CA PHE A 36 -10.65 3.84 7.17
C PHE A 36 -11.23 4.59 8.37
N ALA A 37 -11.14 5.92 8.32
CA ALA A 37 -11.79 6.82 9.28
C ALA A 37 -13.11 7.35 8.71
N HIS A 38 -13.97 6.43 8.28
CA HIS A 38 -15.28 6.71 7.70
C HIS A 38 -16.32 5.74 8.29
N PRO A 39 -17.56 6.19 8.56
CA PRO A 39 -18.06 7.58 8.41
C PRO A 39 -17.63 8.53 9.53
N ASP A 40 -17.03 8.02 10.62
CA ASP A 40 -16.53 8.86 11.72
C ASP A 40 -15.03 9.18 11.54
N PRO A 41 -14.66 10.45 11.26
CA PRO A 41 -13.26 10.84 11.06
C PRO A 41 -12.41 10.74 12.33
N ASN A 42 -13.04 10.57 13.51
CA ASN A 42 -12.33 10.44 14.78
C ASN A 42 -12.01 8.97 15.13
N SER A 43 -12.48 8.01 14.33
CA SER A 43 -12.37 6.59 14.64
C SER A 43 -11.91 5.77 13.44
N TRP A 44 -10.80 5.06 13.61
CA TRP A 44 -10.24 4.19 12.58
C TRP A 44 -10.83 2.78 12.68
N SER A 45 -11.46 2.33 11.61
CA SER A 45 -12.03 0.98 11.47
C SER A 45 -11.18 0.13 10.53
N TYR A 46 -10.88 -1.11 10.92
CA TYR A 46 -10.15 -2.04 10.07
C TYR A 46 -11.00 -2.42 8.84
N SER A 47 -10.45 -2.24 7.64
CA SER A 47 -11.15 -2.51 6.38
C SER A 47 -11.29 -4.00 6.02
N GLY A 48 -10.59 -4.89 6.75
CA GLY A 48 -10.44 -6.29 6.33
C GLY A 48 -9.30 -6.54 5.35
N LEU A 49 -8.64 -5.48 4.84
CA LEU A 49 -7.55 -5.57 3.88
C LEU A 49 -6.18 -5.59 4.58
N GLN A 50 -5.42 -6.65 4.32
CA GLN A 50 -4.06 -6.82 4.83
C GLN A 50 -3.17 -7.53 3.81
N GLY A 51 -1.88 -7.25 3.87
CA GLY A 51 -0.89 -7.84 2.97
C GLY A 51 0.38 -7.01 2.90
N ALA A 52 1.04 -7.00 1.74
CA ALA A 52 2.15 -6.10 1.47
C ALA A 52 1.63 -4.81 0.82
N VAL A 53 1.79 -3.66 1.47
CA VAL A 53 1.67 -2.38 0.78
C VAL A 53 2.96 -2.12 0.01
N VAL A 54 2.80 -1.77 -1.27
CA VAL A 54 3.89 -1.55 -2.22
C VAL A 54 3.80 -0.13 -2.73
N PHE A 55 4.89 0.61 -2.58
CA PHE A 55 5.06 1.90 -3.21
C PHE A 55 5.76 1.71 -4.56
N ALA A 56 5.07 2.04 -5.64
CA ALA A 56 5.56 1.80 -7.00
C ALA A 56 5.18 2.92 -7.97
N GLN A 57 6.08 3.22 -8.89
CA GLN A 57 5.81 4.07 -10.05
C GLN A 57 5.19 3.24 -11.16
N ASP A 58 4.12 3.76 -11.77
CA ASP A 58 3.52 3.21 -12.99
C ASP A 58 3.90 4.08 -14.19
N ASN A 59 4.83 3.60 -15.01
CA ASN A 59 5.36 4.37 -16.14
C ASN A 59 4.32 4.57 -17.25
N THR A 60 3.30 3.71 -17.31
CA THR A 60 2.23 3.85 -18.32
C THR A 60 1.26 4.98 -17.99
N LYS A 61 1.06 5.25 -16.70
CA LYS A 61 0.23 6.35 -16.19
C LYS A 61 1.03 7.60 -15.85
N ASN A 62 2.36 7.48 -15.80
CA ASN A 62 3.27 8.50 -15.28
C ASN A 62 2.87 8.99 -13.87
N ALA A 63 2.48 8.04 -13.01
CA ALA A 63 1.98 8.33 -11.66
C ALA A 63 2.55 7.34 -10.63
N LEU A 64 2.55 7.76 -9.37
CA LEU A 64 2.96 6.94 -8.23
C LEU A 64 1.74 6.31 -7.58
N PHE A 65 1.88 5.08 -7.06
CA PHE A 65 0.80 4.35 -6.41
C PHE A 65 1.27 3.70 -5.11
N LEU A 66 0.36 3.66 -4.14
CA LEU A 66 0.36 2.66 -3.08
C LEU A 66 -0.56 1.51 -3.51
N ARG A 67 -0.08 0.27 -3.45
CA ARG A 67 -0.87 -0.92 -3.82
C ARG A 67 -0.72 -1.99 -2.76
N MET A 68 -1.83 -2.58 -2.31
CA MET A 68 -1.79 -3.72 -1.40
C MET A 68 -1.85 -5.03 -2.18
N VAL A 69 -0.86 -5.89 -1.98
CA VAL A 69 -0.83 -7.26 -2.50
C VAL A 69 -1.29 -8.23 -1.42
N ASP A 70 -2.25 -9.09 -1.74
CA ASP A 70 -2.67 -10.20 -0.91
C ASP A 70 -1.56 -11.23 -0.76
N LEU A 71 -1.03 -11.37 0.45
CA LEU A 71 0.03 -12.33 0.77
C LEU A 71 -0.51 -13.67 1.26
N VAL A 72 -1.76 -13.73 1.70
CA VAL A 72 -2.36 -14.96 2.27
C VAL A 72 -3.11 -15.73 1.18
N GLY A 73 -3.88 -15.02 0.37
CA GLY A 73 -4.62 -15.58 -0.76
C GLY A 73 -3.85 -15.55 -2.07
N THR A 74 -4.62 -15.54 -3.17
CA THR A 74 -4.13 -15.56 -4.56
C THR A 74 -4.64 -14.37 -5.38
N ARG A 75 -5.25 -13.38 -4.72
CA ARG A 75 -5.97 -12.27 -5.39
C ARG A 75 -5.06 -11.23 -6.04
N GLY A 76 -3.75 -11.30 -5.82
CA GLY A 76 -2.81 -10.30 -6.34
C GLY A 76 -3.03 -8.95 -5.66
N VAL A 77 -3.19 -7.87 -6.44
CA VAL A 77 -3.47 -6.53 -5.90
C VAL A 77 -4.93 -6.44 -5.45
N ILE A 78 -5.17 -6.12 -4.18
CA ILE A 78 -6.50 -6.05 -3.55
C ILE A 78 -6.91 -4.63 -3.13
N TRP A 79 -6.00 -3.67 -3.23
CA TRP A 79 -6.28 -2.25 -3.02
C TRP A 79 -5.22 -1.42 -3.73
N GLU A 80 -5.60 -0.25 -4.23
CA GLU A 80 -4.68 0.73 -4.78
C GLU A 80 -5.14 2.15 -4.45
N HIS A 81 -4.17 3.06 -4.40
CA HIS A 81 -4.38 4.49 -4.25
C HIS A 81 -3.32 5.24 -5.03
N GLU A 82 -3.76 6.16 -5.86
CA GLU A 82 -2.89 7.02 -6.66
C GLU A 82 -2.37 8.18 -5.82
N LEU A 83 -1.08 8.45 -5.89
CA LEU A 83 -0.44 9.58 -5.21
C LEU A 83 -0.53 10.80 -6.14
N TYR A 84 -1.56 11.61 -5.92
CA TYR A 84 -1.84 12.81 -6.70
C TYR A 84 -0.90 13.98 -6.35
N GLU A 85 -0.91 15.02 -7.19
CA GLU A 85 -0.15 16.23 -6.93
C GLU A 85 -0.66 16.94 -5.67
N GLY A 86 0.26 17.25 -4.75
CA GLY A 86 -0.11 17.79 -3.44
C GLY A 86 -0.53 16.74 -2.41
N PHE A 87 -0.27 15.45 -2.66
CA PHE A 87 -0.49 14.38 -1.69
C PHE A 87 0.19 14.68 -0.34
N GLU A 88 -0.61 14.71 0.73
CA GLU A 88 -0.13 14.88 2.10
C GLU A 88 -0.02 13.53 2.80
N TYR A 89 1.14 13.30 3.43
CA TYR A 89 1.46 12.07 4.15
C TYR A 89 1.80 12.37 5.60
N PHE A 90 1.09 11.72 6.52
CA PHE A 90 1.29 11.91 7.95
C PHE A 90 1.78 10.62 8.60
N GLN A 91 2.85 10.70 9.39
CA GLN A 91 3.28 9.63 10.27
C GLN A 91 2.78 9.93 11.68
N ASP A 92 1.51 9.62 11.96
CA ASP A 92 0.89 9.89 13.26
C ASP A 92 1.54 9.08 14.39
N ARG A 93 2.01 7.86 14.07
CA ARG A 93 2.75 6.97 14.99
C ARG A 93 3.84 6.22 14.24
N PRO A 94 4.82 5.60 14.93
CA PRO A 94 5.91 4.87 14.27
C PRO A 94 5.47 3.83 13.23
N PHE A 95 4.32 3.18 13.43
CA PHE A 95 3.75 2.16 12.53
C PHE A 95 2.33 2.49 12.07
N PHE A 96 1.93 3.76 12.18
CA PHE A 96 0.63 4.23 11.75
C PHE A 96 0.81 5.48 10.89
N HIS A 97 0.49 5.34 9.62
CA HIS A 97 0.60 6.39 8.63
C HIS A 97 -0.79 6.66 8.06
N SER A 98 -1.12 7.93 7.87
CA SER A 98 -2.43 8.36 7.40
C SER A 98 -2.28 9.37 6.26
N PHE A 99 -3.31 9.41 5.42
CA PHE A 99 -3.46 10.30 4.27
C PHE A 99 -4.95 10.34 3.91
N ALA A 100 -5.34 11.30 3.09
CA ALA A 100 -6.73 11.42 2.64
C ALA A 100 -7.12 10.23 1.74
N GLY A 101 -8.24 9.59 2.04
CA GLY A 101 -8.81 8.54 1.19
C GLY A 101 -9.39 9.09 -0.10
N ASP A 102 -9.71 8.19 -1.03
CA ASP A 102 -10.44 8.55 -2.24
C ASP A 102 -11.91 8.85 -1.87
N ARG A 103 -12.54 9.73 -2.65
CA ARG A 103 -13.81 10.42 -2.31
C ARG A 103 -15.03 9.51 -2.07
N ASP A 104 -14.89 8.20 -2.18
CA ASP A 104 -15.96 7.19 -2.05
C ASP A 104 -15.70 6.11 -0.98
N THR A 105 -14.76 6.33 -0.05
CA THR A 105 -14.51 5.47 1.13
C THR A 105 -14.57 6.22 2.43
#